data_AF-A0A2V8YPQ2-F1
#
_entry.id   AF-A0A2V8YPQ2-F1
#
_cell.length_a   1.000
_cell.length_b   1.000
_cell.length_c   1.000
_cell.angle_alpha   90.00
_cell.angle_beta   90.00
_cell.angle_gamma   90.00
#
_symmetry.space_group_name_H-M   'P 1'
#
loop_
_entity.id
_entity.type
_entity.pdbx_description
1 polymer ?
#
loop_
_entity_poly.entity_id
_entity_poly.type
_entity_poly.pdbx_seq_one_letter_code
_entity_poly.pdbx_strand_id
1 'polypeptide(L)'
;MSPRRRLAVRVLRMLFFAFLFSSGNLISQAATNHPKILLIYDMEGVSGVSHYEMTWVERPEDYARGREFLTSDVNAAIRGLAAGGAGSIWIQDGHGSGNVKEPDLLVDKMDPHAQFDFRDRDFDPYDTGIDGSVDAIVCIGMHARANTDGFEAHTVTDRISYRINGVDFTETHIVALSAARWGIPVIMVSGDNLLGEQLKPDFPELEYAVVKTAKSRALAEPLPSAEASKRIEEAAKRAMGKFLKGAYRPFYLPPPYDFQLGFQNWQQANGAATAPGVLHDGETGVRYRSATFIEGYRLSLDALRRSSDALQVLIRILSQDPQGKKYLDQLSDAFWTRWLTPEKPAPHMQPGPKPAPKTRFYGDN
;
A
#
# COMPACT_ATOMS: atom_id res chain seq x y z
N MET A 1 21.03 -43.31 45.25
CA MET A 1 20.99 -42.53 43.98
C MET A 1 21.29 -41.07 44.27
N SER A 2 22.31 -40.51 43.61
CA SER A 2 22.78 -39.13 43.84
C SER A 2 21.72 -38.08 43.45
N PRO A 3 21.76 -36.87 44.03
CA PRO A 3 20.80 -35.79 43.75
C PRO A 3 20.65 -35.47 42.24
N ARG A 4 21.73 -35.63 41.47
CA ARG A 4 21.76 -35.45 40.01
C ARG A 4 20.94 -36.50 39.24
N ARG A 5 20.72 -37.71 39.77
CA ARG A 5 19.88 -38.74 39.14
C ARG A 5 18.38 -38.57 39.42
N ARG A 6 17.99 -37.80 40.44
CA ARG A 6 16.56 -37.49 40.72
C ARG A 6 16.01 -36.37 39.84
N LEU A 7 16.87 -35.47 39.34
CA LEU A 7 16.48 -34.38 38.43
C LEU A 7 16.28 -34.90 36.99
N ALA A 8 17.15 -35.80 36.52
CA ALA A 8 17.05 -36.39 35.18
C ALA A 8 15.77 -37.24 34.98
N VAL A 9 15.29 -37.93 36.04
CA VAL A 9 14.06 -38.73 35.98
C VAL A 9 12.78 -37.88 36.09
N ARG A 10 12.86 -36.66 36.64
CA ARG A 10 11.73 -35.71 36.66
C ARG A 10 11.56 -34.94 35.35
N VAL A 11 12.67 -34.57 34.68
CA VAL A 11 12.63 -33.94 33.36
C VAL A 11 12.15 -34.92 32.28
N LEU A 12 12.55 -36.19 32.36
CA LEU A 12 12.12 -37.22 31.39
C LEU A 12 10.65 -37.65 31.54
N ARG A 13 10.04 -37.48 32.72
CA ARG A 13 8.60 -37.73 32.94
C ARG A 13 7.70 -36.55 32.54
N MET A 14 8.20 -35.31 32.56
CA MET A 14 7.47 -34.16 32.00
C MET A 14 7.47 -34.18 30.46
N LEU A 15 8.54 -34.69 29.84
CA LEU A 15 8.63 -34.81 28.37
C LEU A 15 7.83 -35.99 27.79
N PHE A 16 7.39 -36.95 28.61
CA PHE A 16 6.58 -38.10 28.16
C PHE A 16 5.06 -37.89 28.32
N PHE A 17 4.62 -36.83 29.02
CA PHE A 17 3.21 -36.46 29.14
C PHE A 17 2.78 -35.32 28.19
N ALA A 18 3.72 -34.72 27.47
CA ALA A 18 3.45 -33.71 26.44
C ALA A 18 3.24 -34.30 25.03
N PHE A 19 3.21 -35.63 24.89
CA PHE A 19 3.19 -36.30 23.57
C PHE A 19 2.00 -37.24 23.33
N LEU A 20 0.93 -37.16 24.14
CA LEU A 20 -0.17 -38.14 24.10
C LEU A 20 -1.60 -37.57 24.13
N PHE A 21 -1.80 -36.29 23.80
CA PHE A 21 -3.13 -35.75 23.51
C PHE A 21 -3.09 -34.77 22.34
N SER A 22 -3.13 -35.33 21.12
CA SER A 22 -3.99 -34.88 19.99
C SER A 22 -3.60 -35.57 18.68
N SER A 23 -3.30 -36.88 18.70
CA SER A 23 -3.35 -37.70 17.49
C SER A 23 -4.79 -38.19 17.28
N GLY A 24 -5.69 -37.24 17.07
CA GLY A 24 -7.11 -37.48 16.85
C GLY A 24 -7.57 -36.65 15.65
N ASN A 25 -7.71 -37.31 14.50
CA ASN A 25 -8.48 -36.86 13.34
C ASN A 25 -8.24 -35.40 12.90
N LEU A 26 -7.11 -35.13 12.26
CA LEU A 26 -7.07 -34.14 11.18
C LEU A 26 -7.21 -34.87 9.85
N ILE A 27 -8.37 -35.51 9.67
CA ILE A 27 -8.99 -35.45 8.35
C ILE A 27 -9.25 -33.96 8.20
N SER A 28 -8.43 -33.28 7.40
CA SER A 28 -8.73 -31.95 6.93
C SER A 28 -10.07 -32.07 6.22
N GLN A 29 -11.15 -31.78 6.93
CA GLN A 29 -12.25 -31.08 6.30
C GLN A 29 -11.59 -29.83 5.76
N ALA A 30 -11.27 -29.85 4.47
CA ALA A 30 -11.28 -28.64 3.68
C ALA A 30 -12.69 -28.10 3.87
N ALA A 31 -12.87 -27.31 4.93
CA ALA A 31 -13.98 -26.39 5.00
C ALA A 31 -13.92 -25.67 3.66
N THR A 32 -15.01 -25.72 2.92
CA THR A 32 -15.24 -24.90 1.75
C THR A 32 -15.30 -23.45 2.23
N ASN A 33 -14.19 -22.94 2.75
CA ASN A 33 -14.01 -21.55 3.08
C ASN A 33 -13.91 -20.87 1.74
N HIS A 34 -15.04 -20.35 1.31
CA HIS A 34 -15.16 -19.40 0.21
C HIS A 34 -14.48 -18.11 0.68
N PRO A 35 -13.21 -17.83 0.28
CA PRO A 35 -12.44 -16.77 0.92
C PRO A 35 -13.03 -15.41 0.62
N LYS A 36 -13.05 -14.54 1.62
CA LYS A 36 -13.44 -13.15 1.48
C LYS A 36 -12.22 -12.30 1.12
N ILE A 37 -12.27 -11.66 -0.05
CA ILE A 37 -11.18 -10.87 -0.58
C ILE A 37 -11.54 -9.39 -0.50
N LEU A 38 -10.65 -8.59 0.06
CA LEU A 38 -10.71 -7.13 -0.04
C LEU A 38 -9.87 -6.69 -1.24
N LEU A 39 -10.48 -6.01 -2.19
CA LEU A 39 -9.80 -5.37 -3.30
C LEU A 39 -9.75 -3.87 -3.02
N ILE A 40 -8.55 -3.35 -2.79
CA ILE A 40 -8.28 -1.91 -2.69
C ILE A 40 -7.78 -1.46 -4.05
N TYR A 41 -8.25 -0.32 -4.54
CA TYR A 41 -7.69 0.24 -5.78
C TYR A 41 -7.11 1.63 -5.57
N ASP A 42 -6.24 1.97 -6.50
CA ASP A 42 -5.67 3.30 -6.70
C ASP A 42 -5.68 3.63 -8.21
N MET A 43 -5.35 4.86 -8.63
CA MET A 43 -5.52 5.27 -10.04
C MET A 43 -4.21 5.43 -10.82
N GLU A 44 -3.13 5.82 -10.15
CA GLU A 44 -1.83 6.15 -10.73
C GLU A 44 -1.24 4.96 -11.49
N GLY A 45 -1.49 3.73 -11.03
CA GLY A 45 -0.99 2.49 -11.64
C GLY A 45 -1.93 1.85 -12.66
N VAL A 46 -3.12 2.40 -12.90
CA VAL A 46 -4.13 1.82 -13.81
C VAL A 46 -3.60 1.73 -15.25
N SER A 47 -3.99 0.66 -15.95
CA SER A 47 -3.42 0.25 -17.24
C SER A 47 -3.41 1.32 -18.32
N GLY A 48 -4.52 2.03 -18.52
CA GLY A 48 -4.68 3.06 -19.55
C GLY A 48 -4.25 4.47 -19.15
N VAL A 49 -3.95 4.70 -17.87
CA VAL A 49 -3.55 6.01 -17.35
C VAL A 49 -2.11 6.30 -17.78
N SER A 50 -1.93 7.37 -18.57
CA SER A 50 -0.64 7.76 -19.16
C SER A 50 -0.16 9.16 -18.76
N HIS A 51 -1.03 9.96 -18.16
CA HIS A 51 -0.79 11.32 -17.68
C HIS A 51 -1.72 11.61 -16.49
N TYR A 52 -1.30 12.54 -15.62
CA TYR A 52 -1.90 12.76 -14.30
C TYR A 52 -3.30 13.35 -14.35
N GLU A 53 -3.69 14.02 -15.43
CA GLU A 53 -5.04 14.57 -15.56
C GLU A 53 -6.12 13.46 -15.57
N MET A 54 -5.74 12.22 -15.91
CA MET A 54 -6.63 11.06 -15.83
C MET A 54 -6.88 10.55 -14.40
N THR A 55 -6.06 10.94 -13.43
CA THR A 55 -6.22 10.58 -12.01
C THR A 55 -6.82 11.73 -11.19
N TRP A 56 -6.92 12.94 -11.76
CA TRP A 56 -7.28 14.13 -11.01
C TRP A 56 -8.72 14.62 -11.25
N VAL A 57 -9.58 14.55 -10.22
CA VAL A 57 -11.01 14.92 -10.31
C VAL A 57 -11.27 16.36 -10.82
N GLU A 58 -10.33 17.29 -10.62
CA GLU A 58 -10.44 18.67 -11.13
C GLU A 58 -10.12 18.80 -12.63
N ARG A 59 -9.91 17.68 -13.32
CA ARG A 59 -9.72 17.56 -14.78
C ARG A 59 -10.79 16.61 -15.36
N PRO A 60 -12.08 17.01 -15.35
CA PRO A 60 -13.21 16.09 -15.51
C PRO A 60 -13.23 15.29 -16.82
N GLU A 61 -12.72 15.85 -17.93
CA GLU A 61 -12.71 15.16 -19.22
C GLU A 61 -11.74 13.97 -19.25
N ASP A 62 -10.51 14.15 -18.79
CA ASP A 62 -9.52 13.07 -18.72
C ASP A 62 -9.77 12.16 -17.52
N TYR A 63 -10.23 12.72 -16.40
CA TYR A 63 -10.63 11.97 -15.23
C TYR A 63 -11.71 10.92 -15.56
N ALA A 64 -12.72 11.30 -16.35
CA ALA A 64 -13.75 10.36 -16.81
C ALA A 64 -13.15 9.18 -17.59
N ARG A 65 -12.11 9.40 -18.40
CA ARG A 65 -11.39 8.31 -19.10
C ARG A 65 -10.62 7.43 -18.12
N GLY A 66 -9.95 8.03 -17.13
CA GLY A 66 -9.27 7.30 -16.06
C GLY A 66 -10.20 6.35 -15.31
N ARG A 67 -11.42 6.80 -14.97
CA ARG A 67 -12.46 5.99 -14.31
C ARG A 67 -12.89 4.78 -15.15
N GLU A 68 -13.00 4.93 -16.48
CA GLU A 68 -13.32 3.80 -17.37
C GLU A 68 -12.19 2.75 -17.37
N PHE A 69 -10.93 3.18 -17.39
CA PHE A 69 -9.79 2.27 -17.31
C PHE A 69 -9.71 1.57 -15.94
N LEU A 70 -9.90 2.33 -14.85
CA LEU A 70 -9.96 1.79 -13.50
C LEU A 70 -11.04 0.70 -13.40
N THR A 71 -12.23 1.00 -13.91
CA THR A 71 -13.35 0.05 -13.89
C THR A 71 -13.04 -1.21 -14.68
N SER A 72 -12.39 -1.09 -15.83
CA SER A 72 -11.94 -2.25 -16.62
C SER A 72 -10.94 -3.13 -15.87
N ASP A 73 -9.93 -2.52 -15.24
CA ASP A 73 -8.90 -3.21 -14.47
C ASP A 73 -9.48 -3.91 -13.24
N VAL A 74 -10.34 -3.22 -12.47
CA VAL A 74 -11.04 -3.80 -11.31
C VAL A 74 -11.95 -4.95 -11.74
N ASN A 75 -12.73 -4.80 -12.81
CA ASN A 75 -13.58 -5.87 -13.31
C ASN A 75 -12.77 -7.09 -13.78
N ALA A 76 -11.59 -6.89 -14.38
CA ALA A 76 -10.69 -7.99 -14.73
C ALA A 76 -10.18 -8.74 -13.50
N ALA A 77 -9.82 -8.01 -12.43
CA ALA A 77 -9.44 -8.63 -11.16
C ALA A 77 -10.60 -9.41 -10.54
N ILE A 78 -11.82 -8.86 -10.53
CA ILE A 78 -13.03 -9.53 -10.00
C ILE A 78 -13.26 -10.86 -10.72
N ARG A 79 -13.24 -10.88 -12.07
CA ARG A 79 -13.42 -12.11 -12.85
C ARG A 79 -12.34 -13.15 -12.52
N GLY A 80 -11.09 -12.73 -12.42
CA GLY A 80 -9.97 -13.60 -12.10
C GLY A 80 -10.06 -14.19 -10.69
N LEU A 81 -10.41 -13.36 -9.71
CA LEU A 81 -10.64 -13.76 -8.32
C LEU A 81 -11.79 -14.78 -8.21
N ALA A 82 -12.94 -14.49 -8.83
CA ALA A 82 -14.08 -15.39 -8.86
C ALA A 82 -13.73 -16.73 -9.54
N ALA A 83 -13.07 -16.69 -10.70
CA ALA A 83 -12.59 -17.89 -11.40
C ALA A 83 -11.49 -18.66 -10.64
N GLY A 84 -10.83 -18.00 -9.69
CA GLY A 84 -9.83 -18.57 -8.79
C GLY A 84 -10.41 -19.17 -7.51
N GLY A 85 -11.72 -19.02 -7.26
CA GLY A 85 -12.41 -19.58 -6.10
C GLY A 85 -12.66 -18.59 -4.95
N ALA A 86 -12.56 -17.28 -5.18
CA ALA A 86 -13.01 -16.29 -4.20
C ALA A 86 -14.51 -16.45 -3.89
N GLY A 87 -14.87 -16.30 -2.63
CA GLY A 87 -16.23 -16.41 -2.12
C GLY A 87 -17.03 -15.12 -2.21
N SER A 88 -16.45 -14.07 -1.64
CA SER A 88 -17.00 -12.72 -1.67
C SER A 88 -15.87 -11.74 -1.94
N ILE A 89 -16.13 -10.75 -2.79
CA ILE A 89 -15.14 -9.73 -3.17
C ILE A 89 -15.71 -8.38 -2.76
N TRP A 90 -15.01 -7.69 -1.86
CA TRP A 90 -15.35 -6.35 -1.40
C TRP A 90 -14.41 -5.35 -2.04
N ILE A 91 -14.94 -4.27 -2.58
CA ILE A 91 -14.18 -3.23 -3.26
C ILE A 91 -14.11 -2.01 -2.37
N GLN A 92 -12.91 -1.50 -2.16
CA GLN A 92 -12.63 -0.28 -1.44
C GLN A 92 -11.84 0.66 -2.34
N ASP A 93 -12.38 1.85 -2.51
CA ASP A 93 -11.68 2.95 -3.16
C ASP A 93 -10.50 3.38 -2.27
N GLY A 94 -9.31 3.56 -2.83
CA GLY A 94 -8.11 4.01 -2.12
C GLY A 94 -7.47 5.30 -2.66
N HIS A 95 -7.86 5.75 -3.86
CA HIS A 95 -7.18 6.83 -4.57
C HIS A 95 -7.54 8.20 -4.00
N GLY A 96 -6.55 9.02 -3.65
CA GLY A 96 -6.77 10.39 -3.16
C GLY A 96 -7.71 10.50 -1.93
N SER A 97 -7.98 9.38 -1.23
CA SER A 97 -9.04 9.16 -0.21
C SER A 97 -10.51 9.16 -0.71
N GLY A 98 -10.67 8.97 -2.02
CA GLY A 98 -11.86 8.90 -2.88
C GLY A 98 -12.62 10.21 -2.97
N ASN A 99 -13.02 10.53 -4.20
CA ASN A 99 -13.85 11.69 -4.46
C ASN A 99 -15.05 11.71 -3.50
N VAL A 100 -15.11 12.71 -2.62
CA VAL A 100 -16.14 12.84 -1.57
C VAL A 100 -17.56 12.95 -2.11
N LYS A 101 -17.71 13.16 -3.42
CA LYS A 101 -19.00 13.24 -4.11
C LYS A 101 -19.46 11.89 -4.65
N GLU A 102 -18.55 11.07 -5.16
CA GLU A 102 -18.83 9.76 -5.76
C GLU A 102 -17.56 8.90 -5.83
N PRO A 103 -17.66 7.56 -5.77
CA PRO A 103 -16.51 6.68 -5.97
C PRO A 103 -15.80 6.90 -7.30
N ASP A 104 -14.48 6.69 -7.33
CA ASP A 104 -13.70 6.80 -8.56
C ASP A 104 -14.06 5.66 -9.53
N LEU A 105 -14.35 4.46 -9.00
CA LEU A 105 -14.95 3.36 -9.76
C LEU A 105 -16.38 3.69 -10.23
N LEU A 106 -16.70 3.34 -11.48
CA LEU A 106 -18.06 3.42 -12.01
C LEU A 106 -18.88 2.23 -11.51
N VAL A 107 -19.55 2.41 -10.36
CA VAL A 107 -20.24 1.32 -9.65
C VAL A 107 -21.39 0.70 -10.47
N ASP A 108 -22.04 1.48 -11.34
CA ASP A 108 -23.08 1.01 -12.26
C ASP A 108 -22.55 0.05 -13.35
N LYS A 109 -21.23 0.06 -13.58
CA LYS A 109 -20.51 -0.81 -14.52
C LYS A 109 -19.66 -1.88 -13.80
N MET A 110 -19.73 -1.96 -12.48
CA MET A 110 -18.95 -2.93 -11.71
C MET A 110 -19.47 -4.34 -11.94
N ASP A 111 -18.55 -5.31 -12.01
CA ASP A 111 -18.88 -6.73 -12.13
C ASP A 111 -19.76 -7.20 -10.94
N PRO A 112 -20.90 -7.87 -11.20
CA PRO A 112 -21.88 -8.20 -10.16
C PRO A 112 -21.40 -9.24 -9.14
N HIS A 113 -20.23 -9.86 -9.33
CA HIS A 113 -19.64 -10.76 -8.34
C HIS A 113 -18.99 -10.02 -7.15
N ALA A 114 -18.95 -8.69 -7.17
CA ALA A 114 -18.37 -7.88 -6.11
C ALA A 114 -19.39 -6.96 -5.43
N GLN A 115 -19.04 -6.49 -4.24
CA GLN A 115 -19.78 -5.51 -3.46
C GLN A 115 -18.90 -4.30 -3.21
N PHE A 116 -19.44 -3.11 -3.38
CA PHE A 116 -18.72 -1.86 -3.12
C PHE A 116 -18.94 -1.40 -1.67
N ASP A 117 -17.87 -1.05 -0.96
CA ASP A 117 -17.95 -0.42 0.36
C ASP A 117 -18.02 1.11 0.20
N PHE A 118 -19.21 1.67 0.42
CA PHE A 118 -19.48 3.11 0.25
C PHE A 118 -18.97 3.99 1.38
N ARG A 119 -18.23 3.45 2.36
CA ARG A 119 -17.54 4.23 3.40
C ARG A 119 -18.48 5.14 4.21
N ASP A 120 -19.49 4.56 4.83
CA ASP A 120 -20.42 5.24 5.74
C ASP A 120 -19.81 5.65 7.12
N ARG A 121 -18.48 5.78 7.18
CA ARG A 121 -17.67 5.91 8.40
C ARG A 121 -16.33 6.61 8.11
N ASP A 122 -15.62 6.98 9.18
CA ASP A 122 -14.25 7.51 9.08
C ASP A 122 -13.36 6.55 8.26
N PHE A 123 -12.67 7.13 7.27
CA PHE A 123 -12.02 6.39 6.21
C PHE A 123 -10.52 6.67 6.16
N ASP A 124 -9.73 5.60 6.15
CA ASP A 124 -8.30 5.61 5.88
C ASP A 124 -8.01 4.49 4.86
N PRO A 125 -7.42 4.82 3.69
CA PRO A 125 -7.24 3.87 2.60
C PRO A 125 -6.30 2.71 2.94
N TYR A 126 -5.49 2.82 4.00
CA TYR A 126 -4.53 1.79 4.39
C TYR A 126 -4.86 1.13 5.75
N ASP A 127 -5.97 1.50 6.40
CA ASP A 127 -6.40 0.94 7.70
C ASP A 127 -7.87 0.47 7.70
N THR A 128 -8.77 1.25 7.10
CA THR A 128 -10.22 0.94 7.10
C THR A 128 -10.50 -0.36 6.34
N GLY A 129 -11.37 -1.21 6.90
CA GLY A 129 -11.73 -2.51 6.31
C GLY A 129 -10.73 -3.64 6.61
N ILE A 130 -9.58 -3.32 7.20
CA ILE A 130 -8.54 -4.27 7.59
C ILE A 130 -8.70 -4.60 9.08
N ASP A 131 -9.73 -5.38 9.42
CA ASP A 131 -10.18 -5.64 10.81
C ASP A 131 -10.27 -7.14 11.16
N GLY A 132 -9.67 -8.01 10.33
CA GLY A 132 -9.77 -9.46 10.49
C GLY A 132 -11.01 -10.07 9.84
N SER A 133 -11.89 -9.27 9.22
CA SER A 133 -13.11 -9.78 8.56
C SER A 133 -12.91 -10.24 7.12
N VAL A 134 -11.67 -10.26 6.62
CA VAL A 134 -11.30 -10.69 5.27
C VAL A 134 -10.11 -11.65 5.34
N ASP A 135 -9.96 -12.51 4.34
CA ASP A 135 -8.95 -13.57 4.31
C ASP A 135 -7.67 -13.17 3.54
N ALA A 136 -7.80 -12.28 2.56
CA ALA A 136 -6.69 -11.78 1.75
C ALA A 136 -7.02 -10.43 1.10
N ILE A 137 -5.97 -9.71 0.68
CA ILE A 137 -6.06 -8.40 0.01
C ILE A 137 -5.49 -8.47 -1.40
N VAL A 138 -6.16 -7.81 -2.35
CA VAL A 138 -5.63 -7.49 -3.68
C VAL A 138 -5.57 -5.97 -3.83
N CYS A 139 -4.51 -5.46 -4.43
CA CYS A 139 -4.39 -4.03 -4.74
C CYS A 139 -4.34 -3.81 -6.25
N ILE A 140 -5.18 -2.95 -6.80
CA ILE A 140 -5.23 -2.67 -8.25
C ILE A 140 -4.83 -1.23 -8.52
N GLY A 141 -4.00 -1.01 -9.54
CA GLY A 141 -3.63 0.35 -9.95
C GLY A 141 -2.67 1.06 -8.99
N MET A 142 -1.84 0.31 -8.27
CA MET A 142 -0.85 0.87 -7.34
C MET A 142 0.35 1.45 -8.09
N HIS A 143 1.07 2.37 -7.44
CA HIS A 143 2.25 3.03 -8.01
C HIS A 143 3.53 2.85 -7.18
N ALA A 144 4.66 3.18 -7.81
CA ALA A 144 5.98 3.14 -7.19
C ALA A 144 6.10 4.17 -6.05
N ARG A 145 7.01 3.90 -5.11
CA ARG A 145 7.27 4.80 -3.98
C ARG A 145 7.92 6.12 -4.40
N ALA A 146 7.80 7.12 -3.53
CA ALA A 146 8.43 8.43 -3.69
C ALA A 146 9.95 8.35 -3.95
N ASN A 147 10.48 9.39 -4.60
CA ASN A 147 11.88 9.53 -5.01
C ASN A 147 12.38 8.41 -5.94
N THR A 148 11.49 7.92 -6.82
CA THR A 148 11.82 6.97 -7.88
C THR A 148 11.20 7.41 -9.22
N ASP A 149 11.62 6.79 -10.32
CA ASP A 149 11.18 7.16 -11.68
C ASP A 149 9.85 6.50 -12.11
N GLY A 150 9.16 5.81 -11.19
CA GLY A 150 7.83 5.25 -11.46
C GLY A 150 6.83 6.33 -11.83
N PHE A 151 5.84 5.97 -12.63
CA PHE A 151 4.83 6.91 -13.08
C PHE A 151 4.03 7.39 -11.86
N GLU A 152 3.89 8.72 -11.71
CA GLU A 152 3.25 9.35 -10.54
C GLU A 152 3.80 8.90 -9.17
N ALA A 153 5.07 8.50 -9.11
CA ALA A 153 5.66 7.92 -7.91
C ALA A 153 5.60 8.85 -6.67
N HIS A 154 4.95 8.37 -5.61
CA HIS A 154 4.87 9.01 -4.29
C HIS A 154 4.55 7.98 -3.17
N THR A 155 4.39 8.45 -1.92
CA THR A 155 3.96 7.59 -0.81
C THR A 155 3.21 8.42 0.23
N VAL A 156 1.90 8.17 0.36
CA VAL A 156 0.90 8.92 1.15
C VAL A 156 0.69 10.35 0.64
N THR A 157 1.78 11.06 0.35
CA THR A 157 1.76 12.38 -0.26
C THR A 157 2.89 12.51 -1.28
N ASP A 158 2.75 13.48 -2.15
CA ASP A 158 3.68 13.86 -3.20
C ASP A 158 5.06 14.36 -2.69
N ARG A 159 5.24 14.54 -1.38
CA ARG A 159 6.32 15.36 -0.80
C ARG A 159 7.36 14.60 -0.02
N ILE A 160 7.14 13.32 0.27
CA ILE A 160 7.95 12.65 1.28
C ILE A 160 8.59 11.34 0.84
N SER A 161 9.77 11.05 1.37
CA SER A 161 10.23 9.68 1.49
C SER A 161 9.64 9.05 2.75
N TYR A 162 9.29 7.77 2.66
CA TYR A 162 8.65 7.03 3.75
C TYR A 162 9.46 5.75 4.01
N ARG A 163 10.06 5.61 5.19
CA ARG A 163 10.87 4.45 5.55
C ARG A 163 10.53 3.96 6.94
N ILE A 164 10.38 2.65 7.11
CA ILE A 164 10.17 2.02 8.41
C ILE A 164 11.17 0.87 8.57
N ASN A 165 11.86 0.83 9.71
CA ASN A 165 12.86 -0.21 10.02
C ASN A 165 13.93 -0.41 8.93
N GLY A 166 14.27 0.68 8.21
CA GLY A 166 15.25 0.65 7.13
C GLY A 166 14.72 0.19 5.77
N VAL A 167 13.43 -0.15 5.65
CA VAL A 167 12.78 -0.50 4.38
C VAL A 167 12.10 0.73 3.80
N ASP A 168 12.32 1.01 2.52
CA ASP A 168 11.64 2.10 1.81
C ASP A 168 10.22 1.66 1.41
N PHE A 169 9.21 2.38 1.86
CA PHE A 169 7.82 1.96 1.71
C PHE A 169 7.22 2.48 0.41
N THR A 170 6.46 1.61 -0.23
CA THR A 170 5.35 1.98 -1.13
C THR A 170 4.06 1.98 -0.33
N GLU A 171 2.96 2.43 -0.90
CA GLU A 171 1.65 2.35 -0.25
C GLU A 171 1.17 0.90 -0.10
N THR A 172 1.56 0.01 -1.02
CA THR A 172 1.39 -1.44 -0.85
C THR A 172 2.03 -1.95 0.45
N HIS A 173 3.20 -1.43 0.84
CA HIS A 173 3.82 -1.82 2.11
C HIS A 173 3.01 -1.35 3.31
N ILE A 174 2.39 -0.17 3.23
CA ILE A 174 1.51 0.36 4.28
C ILE A 174 0.28 -0.55 4.42
N VAL A 175 -0.41 -0.87 3.32
CA VAL A 175 -1.53 -1.82 3.30
C VAL A 175 -1.12 -3.17 3.88
N ALA A 176 0.00 -3.73 3.42
CA ALA A 176 0.43 -5.05 3.84
C ALA A 176 0.82 -5.12 5.32
N LEU A 177 1.54 -4.10 5.82
CA LEU A 177 1.94 -4.05 7.23
C LEU A 177 0.74 -3.75 8.15
N SER A 178 -0.22 -2.97 7.66
CA SER A 178 -1.52 -2.78 8.32
C SER A 178 -2.25 -4.12 8.47
N ALA A 179 -2.33 -4.90 7.39
CA ALA A 179 -2.99 -6.20 7.34
C ALA A 179 -2.29 -7.31 8.14
N ALA A 180 -0.96 -7.22 8.28
CA ALA A 180 -0.16 -8.22 8.96
C ALA A 180 -0.55 -8.44 10.44
N ARG A 181 -1.10 -7.42 11.11
CA ARG A 181 -1.60 -7.55 12.50
C ARG A 181 -2.73 -8.56 12.65
N TRP A 182 -3.43 -8.86 11.56
CA TRP A 182 -4.51 -9.84 11.49
C TRP A 182 -4.09 -11.14 10.79
N GLY A 183 -2.82 -11.26 10.40
CA GLY A 183 -2.35 -12.39 9.61
C GLY A 183 -2.87 -12.41 8.17
N ILE A 184 -3.37 -11.27 7.66
CA ILE A 184 -3.95 -11.15 6.32
C ILE A 184 -2.82 -10.82 5.32
N PRO A 185 -2.61 -11.64 4.26
CA PRO A 185 -1.64 -11.35 3.22
C PRO A 185 -2.21 -10.46 2.10
N VAL A 186 -1.34 -9.64 1.50
CA VAL A 186 -1.58 -9.09 0.16
C VAL A 186 -1.12 -10.13 -0.86
N ILE A 187 -2.04 -10.62 -1.69
CA ILE A 187 -1.81 -11.75 -2.59
C ILE A 187 -1.55 -11.35 -4.04
N MET A 188 -2.04 -10.16 -4.43
CA MET A 188 -1.83 -9.61 -5.76
C MET A 188 -1.73 -8.09 -5.76
N VAL A 189 -0.88 -7.57 -6.64
CA VAL A 189 -0.83 -6.13 -6.99
C VAL A 189 -0.84 -5.95 -8.51
N SER A 190 -1.47 -4.89 -9.02
CA SER A 190 -1.23 -4.38 -10.40
C SER A 190 -0.69 -2.95 -10.39
N GLY A 191 0.11 -2.61 -11.41
CA GLY A 191 0.74 -1.30 -11.55
C GLY A 191 1.76 -1.26 -12.69
N ASP A 192 2.69 -0.31 -12.62
CA ASP A 192 3.79 -0.20 -13.58
C ASP A 192 4.90 -1.25 -13.33
N ASN A 193 5.93 -1.26 -14.18
CA ASN A 193 7.06 -2.18 -14.05
C ASN A 193 7.98 -1.86 -12.84
N LEU A 194 8.11 -0.60 -12.45
CA LEU A 194 9.04 -0.18 -11.39
C LEU A 194 8.51 -0.52 -10.00
N LEU A 195 7.20 -0.39 -9.77
CA LEU A 195 6.58 -0.90 -8.53
C LEU A 195 6.77 -2.42 -8.42
N GLY A 196 6.58 -3.17 -9.51
CA GLY A 196 6.78 -4.62 -9.51
C GLY A 196 8.21 -5.02 -9.10
N GLU A 197 9.21 -4.28 -9.55
CA GLU A 197 10.61 -4.47 -9.14
C GLU A 197 10.84 -4.11 -7.66
N GLN A 198 10.18 -3.05 -7.16
CA GLN A 198 10.29 -2.60 -5.78
C GLN A 198 9.69 -3.59 -4.77
N LEU A 199 8.60 -4.26 -5.13
CA LEU A 199 7.91 -5.21 -4.23
C LEU A 199 8.59 -6.58 -4.16
N LYS A 200 9.31 -6.99 -5.21
CA LYS A 200 9.87 -8.33 -5.33
C LYS A 200 10.76 -8.80 -4.16
N PRO A 201 11.63 -7.95 -3.57
CA PRO A 201 12.48 -8.37 -2.44
C PRO A 201 11.69 -8.71 -1.17
N ASP A 202 10.59 -7.99 -0.94
CA ASP A 202 9.82 -8.05 0.30
C ASP A 202 8.58 -8.96 0.18
N PHE A 203 8.09 -9.18 -1.03
CA PHE A 203 6.91 -9.98 -1.34
C PHE A 203 7.19 -11.06 -2.41
N PRO A 204 8.02 -12.08 -2.14
CA PRO A 204 8.46 -13.04 -3.16
C PRO A 204 7.34 -13.90 -3.76
N GLU A 205 6.25 -14.11 -3.03
CA GLU A 205 5.13 -14.96 -3.46
C GLU A 205 4.02 -14.17 -4.19
N LEU A 206 4.09 -12.84 -4.13
CA LEU A 206 3.10 -11.92 -4.69
C LEU A 206 2.88 -12.15 -6.18
N GLU A 207 1.63 -12.25 -6.60
CA GLU A 207 1.31 -12.15 -8.01
C GLU A 207 1.28 -10.69 -8.42
N TYR A 208 2.03 -10.33 -9.45
CA TYR A 208 2.10 -8.96 -9.93
C TYR A 208 1.68 -8.87 -11.39
N ALA A 209 0.77 -7.96 -11.71
CA ALA A 209 0.37 -7.65 -13.07
C ALA A 209 0.98 -6.31 -13.52
N VAL A 210 2.04 -6.37 -14.34
CA VAL A 210 2.58 -5.19 -15.03
C VAL A 210 1.64 -4.81 -16.17
N VAL A 211 0.99 -3.66 -16.05
CA VAL A 211 -0.03 -3.18 -17.00
C VAL A 211 0.41 -1.99 -17.85
N LYS A 212 1.54 -1.38 -17.49
CA LYS A 212 2.18 -0.29 -18.24
C LYS A 212 3.67 -0.21 -17.92
N THR A 213 4.41 0.48 -18.78
CA THR A 213 5.84 0.75 -18.57
C THR A 213 6.04 2.21 -18.18
N ALA A 214 6.53 2.48 -16.98
CA ALA A 214 6.95 3.82 -16.58
C ALA A 214 8.22 4.23 -17.33
N LYS A 215 8.21 5.43 -17.92
CA LYS A 215 9.39 6.06 -18.53
C LYS A 215 9.95 7.16 -17.67
N SER A 216 9.06 7.84 -16.95
CA SER A 216 9.37 8.84 -15.95
C SER A 216 8.15 9.00 -15.05
N ARG A 217 8.26 9.87 -14.05
CA ARG A 217 7.13 10.27 -13.21
C ARG A 217 5.99 10.90 -14.00
N ALA A 218 6.29 11.50 -15.15
CA ALA A 218 5.35 12.22 -16.02
C ALA A 218 4.78 11.38 -17.17
N LEU A 219 5.37 10.22 -17.46
CA LEU A 219 5.04 9.47 -18.66
C LEU A 219 5.08 7.97 -18.42
N ALA A 220 3.99 7.31 -18.78
CA ALA A 220 3.92 5.86 -18.90
C ALA A 220 3.49 5.46 -20.32
N GLU A 221 3.89 4.27 -20.73
CA GLU A 221 3.42 3.58 -21.93
C GLU A 221 2.44 2.46 -21.52
N PRO A 222 1.11 2.70 -21.63
CA PRO A 222 0.08 1.69 -21.44
C PRO A 222 0.26 0.45 -22.32
N LEU A 223 -0.09 -0.72 -21.79
CA LEU A 223 -0.40 -1.86 -22.64
C LEU A 223 -1.74 -1.63 -23.35
N PRO A 224 -2.00 -2.32 -24.48
CA PRO A 224 -3.35 -2.39 -25.03
C PRO A 224 -4.34 -2.90 -23.97
N SER A 225 -5.49 -2.23 -23.84
CA SER A 225 -6.45 -2.50 -22.75
C SER A 225 -6.83 -4.00 -22.61
N ALA A 226 -7.08 -4.69 -23.73
CA ALA A 226 -7.39 -6.12 -23.72
C ALA A 226 -6.25 -6.99 -23.14
N GLU A 227 -5.01 -6.64 -23.41
CA GLU A 227 -3.83 -7.34 -22.87
C GLU A 227 -3.67 -7.03 -21.38
N ALA A 228 -3.85 -5.78 -20.96
CA ALA A 228 -3.82 -5.42 -19.54
C ALA A 228 -4.89 -6.16 -18.73
N SER A 229 -6.15 -6.14 -19.18
CA SER A 229 -7.25 -6.87 -18.54
C SER A 229 -6.95 -8.37 -18.45
N LYS A 230 -6.42 -8.97 -19.52
CA LYS A 230 -6.04 -10.39 -19.51
C LYS A 230 -4.96 -10.68 -18.44
N ARG A 231 -3.93 -9.84 -18.34
CA ARG A 231 -2.85 -9.99 -17.34
C ARG A 231 -3.37 -9.90 -15.92
N ILE A 232 -4.24 -8.93 -15.64
CA ILE A 232 -4.85 -8.76 -14.32
C ILE A 232 -5.71 -9.98 -13.99
N GLU A 233 -6.59 -10.40 -14.90
CA GLU A 233 -7.47 -11.55 -14.69
C GLU A 233 -6.70 -12.85 -14.42
N GLU A 234 -5.64 -13.11 -15.21
CA GLU A 234 -4.79 -14.28 -15.00
C GLU A 234 -3.98 -14.21 -13.70
N ALA A 235 -3.46 -13.04 -13.34
CA ALA A 235 -2.75 -12.84 -12.07
C ALA A 235 -3.67 -13.05 -10.87
N ALA A 236 -4.89 -12.50 -10.90
CA ALA A 236 -5.88 -12.68 -9.84
C ALA A 236 -6.26 -14.14 -9.65
N LYS A 237 -6.46 -14.87 -10.75
CA LYS A 237 -6.75 -16.31 -10.71
C LYS A 237 -5.59 -17.11 -10.13
N ARG A 238 -4.35 -16.81 -10.54
CA ARG A 238 -3.14 -17.46 -9.97
C ARG A 238 -2.98 -17.14 -8.49
N ALA A 239 -3.27 -15.90 -8.09
CA ALA A 239 -3.15 -15.45 -6.72
C ALA A 239 -4.07 -16.25 -5.80
N MET A 240 -5.35 -16.41 -6.19
CA MET A 240 -6.28 -17.26 -5.46
C MET A 240 -5.82 -18.72 -5.41
N GLY A 241 -5.33 -19.27 -6.53
CA GLY A 241 -4.83 -20.63 -6.56
C GLY A 241 -3.62 -20.88 -5.64
N LYS A 242 -2.74 -19.88 -5.48
CA LYS A 242 -1.63 -19.89 -4.51
C LYS A 242 -2.13 -19.73 -3.08
N PHE A 243 -3.11 -18.85 -2.86
CA PHE A 243 -3.69 -18.55 -1.57
C PHE A 243 -4.38 -19.76 -0.95
N LEU A 244 -5.21 -20.45 -1.73
CA LEU A 244 -5.89 -21.69 -1.31
C LEU A 244 -4.91 -22.82 -0.97
N LYS A 245 -3.65 -22.75 -1.43
CA LYS A 245 -2.57 -23.69 -1.10
C LYS A 245 -1.72 -23.24 0.10
N GLY A 246 -2.04 -22.10 0.72
CA GLY A 246 -1.29 -21.54 1.83
C GLY A 246 0.09 -20.99 1.46
N ALA A 247 0.27 -20.52 0.22
CA ALA A 247 1.59 -20.06 -0.27
C ALA A 247 2.01 -18.69 0.29
N TYR A 248 1.06 -17.85 0.72
CA TYR A 248 1.37 -16.47 1.12
C TYR A 248 1.74 -16.35 2.59
N ARG A 249 2.67 -15.45 2.86
CA ARG A 249 3.00 -14.97 4.20
C ARG A 249 2.68 -13.48 4.29
N PRO A 250 2.02 -13.02 5.37
CA PRO A 250 1.85 -11.60 5.62
C PRO A 250 3.21 -10.88 5.72
N PHE A 251 3.29 -9.66 5.21
CA PHE A 251 4.50 -8.85 5.30
C PHE A 251 4.68 -8.34 6.73
N TYR A 252 5.77 -8.75 7.38
CA TYR A 252 5.99 -8.48 8.79
C TYR A 252 7.31 -7.73 9.02
N LEU A 253 7.24 -6.66 9.80
CA LEU A 253 8.41 -6.00 10.40
C LEU A 253 8.31 -6.08 11.92
N PRO A 254 9.41 -6.41 12.63
CA PRO A 254 9.38 -6.53 14.07
C PRO A 254 9.25 -5.15 14.75
N PRO A 255 8.44 -5.01 15.81
CA PRO A 255 8.47 -3.82 16.65
C PRO A 255 9.79 -3.73 17.45
N PRO A 256 10.20 -2.54 17.91
CA PRO A 256 9.55 -1.25 17.69
C PRO A 256 9.69 -0.79 16.24
N TYR A 257 8.67 -0.09 15.74
CA TYR A 257 8.65 0.48 14.40
C TYR A 257 9.36 1.83 14.41
N ASP A 258 10.44 1.94 13.65
CA ASP A 258 11.29 3.12 13.50
C ASP A 258 10.93 3.84 12.21
N PHE A 259 10.07 4.86 12.32
CA PHE A 259 9.60 5.67 11.20
C PHE A 259 10.61 6.76 10.89
N GLN A 260 10.97 6.89 9.63
CA GLN A 260 11.85 7.91 9.07
C GLN A 260 11.12 8.55 7.89
N LEU A 261 10.78 9.83 8.03
CA LEU A 261 10.10 10.59 6.98
C LEU A 261 11.05 11.70 6.49
N GLY A 262 11.33 11.73 5.19
CA GLY A 262 12.10 12.81 4.57
C GLY A 262 11.17 13.76 3.83
N PHE A 263 11.44 15.06 3.89
CA PHE A 263 10.67 16.14 3.28
C PHE A 263 11.47 16.89 2.22
N GLN A 264 10.81 17.76 1.46
CA GLN A 264 11.44 18.53 0.39
C GLN A 264 12.30 19.69 0.92
N ASN A 265 12.03 20.17 2.12
CA ASN A 265 12.75 21.28 2.73
C ASN A 265 12.66 21.28 4.26
N TRP A 266 13.50 22.09 4.89
CA TRP A 266 13.60 22.19 6.36
C TRP A 266 12.33 22.75 7.02
N GLN A 267 11.54 23.58 6.33
CA GLN A 267 10.29 24.15 6.88
C GLN A 267 9.24 23.06 7.09
N GLN A 268 9.11 22.14 6.12
CA GLN A 268 8.23 20.98 6.24
C GLN A 268 8.66 20.06 7.39
N ALA A 269 9.97 19.79 7.51
CA ALA A 269 10.52 19.00 8.61
C ALA A 269 10.28 19.66 9.98
N ASN A 270 10.44 20.98 10.09
CA ASN A 270 10.13 21.75 11.30
C ASN A 270 8.64 21.66 11.67
N GLY A 271 7.75 21.79 10.68
CA GLY A 271 6.31 21.62 10.90
C GLY A 271 5.98 20.22 11.43
N ALA A 272 6.52 19.19 10.77
CA ALA A 272 6.36 17.79 11.18
C ALA A 272 6.87 17.51 12.61
N ALA A 273 8.02 18.08 12.99
CA ALA A 273 8.61 17.95 14.32
C ALA A 273 7.81 18.61 15.44
N THR A 274 6.74 19.37 15.13
CA THR A 274 5.80 19.85 16.15
C THR A 274 4.86 18.77 16.67
N ALA A 275 4.77 17.61 15.99
CA ALA A 275 4.03 16.46 16.48
C ALA A 275 4.71 15.84 17.72
N PRO A 276 3.97 15.47 18.78
CA PRO A 276 4.57 14.90 19.99
C PRO A 276 5.41 13.65 19.72
N GLY A 277 6.65 13.64 20.21
CA GLY A 277 7.56 12.50 20.07
C GLY A 277 8.27 12.39 18.72
N VAL A 278 8.00 13.30 17.78
CA VAL A 278 8.70 13.40 16.49
C VAL A 278 9.95 14.24 16.64
N LEU A 279 11.10 13.69 16.27
CA LEU A 279 12.40 14.35 16.37
C LEU A 279 12.97 14.63 14.99
N HIS A 280 13.79 15.67 14.86
CA HIS A 280 14.55 15.91 13.63
C HIS A 280 15.53 14.76 13.34
N ASP A 281 15.65 14.43 12.05
CA ASP A 281 16.62 13.49 11.52
C ASP A 281 17.28 14.12 10.29
N GLY A 282 18.39 14.82 10.51
CA GLY A 282 19.00 15.70 9.51
C GLY A 282 18.22 17.00 9.29
N GLU A 283 18.53 17.69 8.19
CA GLU A 283 17.98 19.02 7.87
C GLU A 283 16.52 18.96 7.36
N THR A 284 16.20 17.93 6.57
CA THR A 284 14.90 17.79 5.91
C THR A 284 14.15 16.55 6.35
N GLY A 285 14.58 15.86 7.41
CA GLY A 285 13.94 14.62 7.87
C GLY A 285 13.43 14.70 9.30
N VAL A 286 12.52 13.79 9.64
CA VAL A 286 12.10 13.49 11.00
C VAL A 286 12.08 11.99 11.25
N ARG A 287 12.24 11.61 12.52
CA ARG A 287 12.24 10.23 12.97
C ARG A 287 11.53 10.07 14.30
N TYR A 288 10.83 8.96 14.46
CA TYR A 288 10.21 8.56 15.73
C TYR A 288 10.03 7.05 15.80
N ARG A 289 9.72 6.55 17.00
CA ARG A 289 9.47 5.13 17.23
C ARG A 289 8.07 4.90 17.78
N SER A 290 7.46 3.82 17.36
CA SER A 290 6.17 3.36 17.87
C SER A 290 6.21 1.89 18.27
N ALA A 291 5.46 1.53 19.31
CA ALA A 291 5.30 0.14 19.73
C ALA A 291 4.42 -0.65 18.75
N THR A 292 3.38 -0.01 18.22
CA THR A 292 2.47 -0.60 17.22
C THR A 292 2.60 0.13 15.88
N PHE A 293 2.36 -0.60 14.79
CA PHE A 293 2.40 0.00 13.46
C PHE A 293 1.32 1.07 13.30
N ILE A 294 0.09 0.80 13.77
CA ILE A 294 -1.04 1.72 13.58
C ILE A 294 -0.88 3.03 14.34
N GLU A 295 -0.38 3.01 15.57
CA GLU A 295 -0.09 4.26 16.29
C GLU A 295 0.99 5.07 15.57
N GLY A 296 2.03 4.40 15.07
CA GLY A 296 3.10 5.05 14.33
C GLY A 296 2.63 5.63 13.00
N TYR A 297 1.83 4.86 12.25
CA TYR A 297 1.23 5.31 10.99
C TYR A 297 0.30 6.52 11.22
N ARG A 298 -0.55 6.51 12.24
CA ARG A 298 -1.40 7.68 12.60
C ARG A 298 -0.56 8.90 12.99
N LEU A 299 0.53 8.70 13.74
CA LEU A 299 1.47 9.78 14.04
C LEU A 299 2.17 10.31 12.77
N SER A 300 2.43 9.44 11.79
CA SER A 300 2.94 9.85 10.47
C SER A 300 1.98 10.81 9.77
N LEU A 301 0.68 10.52 9.79
CA LEU A 301 -0.33 11.39 9.18
C LEU A 301 -0.42 12.75 9.91
N ASP A 302 -0.34 12.76 11.24
CA ASP A 302 -0.31 14.02 11.99
C ASP A 302 0.94 14.87 11.65
N ALA A 303 2.11 14.24 11.58
CA ALA A 303 3.35 14.90 11.18
C ALA A 303 3.25 15.47 9.76
N LEU A 304 2.69 14.71 8.82
CA LEU A 304 2.47 15.15 7.44
C LEU A 304 1.52 16.34 7.37
N ARG A 305 0.41 16.30 8.10
CA ARG A 305 -0.54 17.41 8.18
C ARG A 305 0.14 18.70 8.65
N ARG A 306 0.95 18.62 9.70
CA ARG A 306 1.67 19.78 10.27
C ARG A 306 2.78 20.32 9.38
N SER A 307 3.33 19.50 8.48
CA SER A 307 4.33 19.95 7.50
C SER A 307 3.76 20.89 6.42
N SER A 308 2.42 21.02 6.32
CA SER A 308 1.73 21.68 5.21
C SER A 308 1.18 23.09 5.50
N ASP A 309 1.44 23.65 6.68
CA ASP A 309 0.68 24.81 7.20
C ASP A 309 0.69 26.06 6.29
N ALA A 310 1.82 26.43 5.67
CA ALA A 310 1.90 27.66 4.86
C ALA A 310 1.08 27.57 3.55
N LEU A 311 1.14 26.43 2.86
CA LEU A 311 0.35 26.20 1.64
C LEU A 311 -1.15 26.14 1.96
N GLN A 312 -1.51 25.50 3.07
CA GLN A 312 -2.90 25.39 3.50
C GLN A 312 -3.50 26.75 3.88
N VAL A 313 -2.71 27.65 4.49
CA VAL A 313 -3.11 29.04 4.73
C VAL A 313 -3.34 29.78 3.42
N LEU A 314 -2.43 29.65 2.45
CA LEU A 314 -2.58 30.28 1.13
C LEU A 314 -3.84 29.79 0.40
N ILE A 315 -4.05 28.46 0.35
CA ILE A 315 -5.23 27.87 -0.29
C ILE A 315 -6.50 28.43 0.35
N ARG A 316 -6.57 28.48 1.68
CA ARG A 316 -7.73 29.03 2.41
C ARG A 316 -8.04 30.48 2.05
N ILE A 317 -7.00 31.32 1.97
CA ILE A 317 -7.15 32.73 1.59
C ILE A 317 -7.68 32.83 0.16
N LEU A 318 -7.08 32.09 -0.78
CA LEU A 318 -7.49 32.11 -2.18
C LEU A 318 -8.91 31.56 -2.38
N SER A 319 -9.32 30.51 -1.66
CA SER A 319 -10.68 29.97 -1.77
C SER A 319 -11.79 30.96 -1.37
N GLN A 320 -11.45 32.04 -0.64
CA GLN A 320 -12.38 33.10 -0.25
C GLN A 320 -12.42 34.27 -1.25
N ASP A 321 -11.51 34.31 -2.22
CA ASP A 321 -11.43 35.35 -3.25
C ASP A 321 -12.22 34.92 -4.51
N PRO A 322 -13.12 35.77 -5.06
CA PRO A 322 -13.82 35.48 -6.31
C PRO A 322 -12.93 35.14 -7.52
N GLN A 323 -11.71 35.67 -7.58
CA GLN A 323 -10.70 35.31 -8.60
C GLN A 323 -9.76 34.19 -8.13
N GLY A 324 -9.83 33.79 -6.87
CA GLY A 324 -8.91 32.84 -6.26
C GLY A 324 -8.89 31.49 -6.94
N LYS A 325 -10.02 31.02 -7.51
CA LYS A 325 -10.07 29.79 -8.31
C LYS A 325 -9.04 29.80 -9.44
N LYS A 326 -8.93 30.89 -10.19
CA LYS A 326 -7.96 31.01 -11.29
C LYS A 326 -6.52 30.84 -10.78
N TYR A 327 -6.19 31.42 -9.65
CA TYR A 327 -4.84 31.32 -9.06
C TYR A 327 -4.58 29.95 -8.45
N LEU A 328 -5.61 29.30 -7.88
CA LEU A 328 -5.53 27.92 -7.40
C LEU A 328 -5.30 26.94 -8.56
N ASP A 329 -5.97 27.13 -9.69
CA ASP A 329 -5.74 26.32 -10.90
C ASP A 329 -4.29 26.49 -11.38
N GLN A 330 -3.78 27.73 -11.46
CA GLN A 330 -2.39 28.01 -11.85
C GLN A 330 -1.36 27.44 -10.86
N LEU A 331 -1.63 27.54 -9.56
CA LEU A 331 -0.78 26.97 -8.51
C LEU A 331 -0.74 25.44 -8.61
N SER A 332 -1.88 24.81 -8.86
CA SER A 332 -1.99 23.37 -9.09
C SER A 332 -1.15 22.95 -10.30
N ASP A 333 -1.29 23.61 -11.45
CA ASP A 333 -0.52 23.29 -12.65
C ASP A 333 1.00 23.45 -12.44
N ALA A 334 1.42 24.52 -11.77
CA ALA A 334 2.82 24.74 -11.42
C ALA A 334 3.37 23.67 -10.47
N PHE A 335 2.55 23.26 -9.50
CA PHE A 335 2.86 22.20 -8.56
C PHE A 335 3.05 20.85 -9.28
N TRP A 336 2.08 20.43 -10.08
CA TRP A 336 2.15 19.17 -10.84
C TRP A 336 3.33 19.16 -11.79
N THR A 337 3.57 20.26 -12.50
CA THR A 337 4.74 20.40 -13.38
C THR A 337 6.04 20.13 -12.62
N ARG A 338 6.25 20.80 -11.48
CA ARG A 338 7.45 20.63 -10.65
C ARG A 338 7.58 19.21 -10.08
N TRP A 339 6.47 18.62 -9.66
CA TRP A 339 6.46 17.28 -9.07
C TRP A 339 6.75 16.20 -10.12
N LEU A 340 6.14 16.28 -11.30
CA LEU A 340 6.34 15.35 -12.41
C LEU A 340 7.71 15.50 -13.07
N THR A 341 8.29 16.70 -13.03
CA THR A 341 9.63 17.00 -13.55
C THR A 341 10.54 17.49 -12.42
N PRO A 342 10.93 16.60 -11.49
CA PRO A 342 11.77 17.02 -10.37
C PRO A 342 13.11 17.55 -10.91
N GLU A 343 13.52 18.72 -10.45
CA GLU A 343 14.92 19.13 -10.52
C GLU A 343 15.77 18.00 -9.90
N LYS A 344 16.95 17.70 -10.45
CA LYS A 344 17.82 16.63 -9.91
C LYS A 344 17.87 16.73 -8.38
N PRO A 345 17.66 15.64 -7.63
CA PRO A 345 17.60 15.71 -6.18
C PRO A 345 18.87 16.38 -5.66
N ALA A 346 18.71 17.32 -4.73
CA ALA A 346 19.83 17.89 -4.03
C ALA A 346 20.67 16.75 -3.43
N PRO A 347 22.02 16.83 -3.39
CA PRO A 347 22.89 15.71 -3.03
C PRO A 347 22.56 15.01 -1.69
N HIS A 348 21.88 15.70 -0.78
CA HIS A 348 21.46 15.18 0.53
C HIS A 348 20.13 14.38 0.50
N MET A 349 19.38 14.39 -0.60
CA MET A 349 18.17 13.59 -0.80
C MET A 349 18.45 12.24 -1.50
N GLN A 350 19.72 11.93 -1.77
CA GLN A 350 20.10 10.61 -2.27
C GLN A 350 19.88 9.56 -1.17
N PRO A 351 19.36 8.36 -1.51
CA PRO A 351 19.23 7.30 -0.52
C PRO A 351 20.59 7.06 0.13
N GLY A 352 20.61 7.07 1.47
CA GLY A 352 21.79 6.65 2.23
C GLY A 352 22.26 5.26 1.77
N PRO A 353 23.55 4.93 1.94
CA PRO A 353 24.12 3.68 1.46
C PRO A 353 23.25 2.51 1.89
N LYS A 354 22.94 1.60 0.94
CA LYS A 354 22.20 0.37 1.23
C LYS A 354 22.84 -0.30 2.45
N PRO A 355 22.08 -0.62 3.51
CA PRO A 355 22.59 -1.46 4.58
C PRO A 355 23.15 -2.74 3.96
N ALA A 356 24.34 -3.15 4.38
CA ALA A 356 24.89 -4.42 3.94
C ALA A 356 23.86 -5.54 4.18
N PRO A 357 23.62 -6.44 3.22
CA PRO A 357 22.63 -7.49 3.39
C PRO A 357 22.96 -8.29 4.65
N LYS A 358 22.05 -8.32 5.61
CA LYS A 358 22.15 -9.24 6.75
C LYS A 358 21.92 -10.64 6.21
N THR A 359 22.97 -11.45 6.22
CA THR A 359 22.85 -12.90 6.08
C THR A 359 21.98 -13.41 7.22
N ARG A 360 20.76 -13.85 6.91
CA ARG A 360 19.97 -14.68 7.82
C ARG A 360 20.35 -16.14 7.59
N PHE A 361 20.76 -16.82 8.65
CA PHE A 361 20.77 -18.28 8.70
C PHE A 361 19.64 -18.75 9.63
N TYR A 362 19.15 -19.97 9.40
CA TYR A 362 18.08 -20.58 10.21
C TYR A 362 18.48 -20.62 11.70
N GLY A 363 17.64 -20.06 12.58
CA GLY A 363 17.81 -20.19 14.04
C GLY A 363 18.17 -18.92 14.82
N ASP A 364 18.08 -17.73 14.23
CA ASP A 364 18.16 -16.49 15.00
C ASP A 364 16.80 -16.24 15.70
N ASN A 365 16.68 -16.83 16.90
CA ASN A 365 15.50 -17.05 17.78
C ASN A 365 14.28 -16.15 17.60
#